data_AF-A0A383BCR1-F1
#
_entry.id   AF-A0A383BCR1-F1
#
_cell.length_a   1.000
_cell.length_b   1.000
_cell.length_c   1.000
_cell.angle_alpha   90.00
_cell.angle_beta   90.00
_cell.angle_gamma   90.00
#
_symmetry.space_group_name_H-M   'P 1'
#
loop_
_entity.id
_entity.type
_entity.pdbx_description
1 polymer ?
#
loop_
_entity_poly.entity_id
_entity_poly.type
_entity_poly.pdbx_seq_one_letter_code
_entity_poly.pdbx_strand_id
1 'polypeptide(L)'
;MDTILLAVAAGGIGLIAAALLAMRVLKQPQGNDEVRDIGALIQEGSSAFLRKEYSILALFVLAIFVVLAVFIDYNILKNDTINSLAEGGAVTSDGPWTAIAYVIGAIGSGLAGFIGMNIAVRGNTRTATAAQSGLNKAL
;
A
#
# COMPACT_ATOMS: atom_id res chain seq x y z
N MET A 1 -14.15 -16.55 -16.41
CA MET A 1 -13.98 -15.12 -16.74
C MET A 1 -14.88 -14.25 -15.86
N ASP A 2 -16.12 -14.66 -15.59
CA ASP A 2 -17.06 -13.90 -14.75
C ASP A 2 -16.56 -13.64 -13.31
N THR A 3 -15.85 -14.59 -12.71
CA THR A 3 -15.29 -14.45 -11.34
C THR A 3 -14.18 -13.41 -11.25
N ILE A 4 -13.31 -13.30 -12.26
CA ILE A 4 -12.24 -12.30 -12.32
C ILE A 4 -12.86 -10.91 -12.52
N LEU A 5 -13.84 -10.79 -13.41
CA LEU A 5 -14.55 -9.53 -13.63
C LEU A 5 -15.24 -9.05 -12.34
N LEU A 6 -15.88 -9.96 -11.61
CA LEU A 6 -16.51 -9.67 -10.33
C LEU A 6 -15.49 -9.22 -9.27
N ALA A 7 -14.33 -9.89 -9.20
CA ALA A 7 -13.27 -9.52 -8.26
C ALA A 7 -12.71 -8.12 -8.54
N VAL A 8 -12.46 -7.80 -9.81
CA VAL A 8 -12.00 -6.46 -10.24
C VAL A 8 -13.06 -5.41 -9.95
N ALA A 9 -14.33 -5.71 -10.23
CA ALA A 9 -15.45 -4.81 -9.94
C ALA A 9 -15.59 -4.53 -8.43
N ALA A 10 -15.50 -5.57 -7.60
CA ALA A 10 -15.55 -5.45 -6.15
C ALA A 10 -14.38 -4.60 -5.60
N GLY A 11 -13.17 -4.82 -6.12
CA GLY A 11 -12.00 -3.99 -5.79
C GLY A 11 -12.21 -2.52 -6.17
N GLY A 12 -12.76 -2.25 -7.36
CA GLY A 12 -13.11 -0.91 -7.80
C GLY A 12 -14.13 -0.22 -6.90
N ILE A 13 -15.21 -0.93 -6.52
CA ILE A 13 -16.22 -0.42 -5.57
C ILE A 13 -15.58 -0.11 -4.21
N GLY A 14 -14.69 -0.97 -3.73
CA GLY A 14 -13.95 -0.75 -2.48
C GLY A 14 -13.11 0.52 -2.52
N LEU A 15 -12.36 0.76 -3.60
CA LEU A 15 -11.58 1.97 -3.78
C LEU A 15 -12.45 3.23 -3.86
N ILE A 16 -13.61 3.15 -4.53
CA ILE A 16 -14.58 4.26 -4.58
C ILE A 16 -15.11 4.56 -3.17
N ALA A 17 -15.53 3.54 -2.42
CA ALA A 17 -16.02 3.71 -1.06
C ALA A 17 -14.95 4.33 -0.15
N ALA A 18 -13.71 3.84 -0.22
CA ALA A 18 -12.58 4.39 0.51
C ALA A 18 -12.34 5.86 0.17
N ALA A 19 -12.38 6.22 -1.12
CA ALA A 19 -12.22 7.60 -1.57
C ALA A 19 -13.36 8.51 -1.07
N LEU A 20 -14.61 8.04 -1.10
CA LEU A 20 -15.76 8.78 -0.58
C LEU A 20 -15.64 9.03 0.94
N LEU A 21 -15.23 8.01 1.70
CA LEU A 21 -15.00 8.15 3.14
C LEU A 21 -13.85 9.10 3.44
N ALA A 22 -12.72 8.97 2.73
CA ALA A 22 -11.59 9.88 2.85
C ALA A 22 -11.99 11.33 2.55
N MET A 23 -12.76 11.57 1.47
CA MET A 23 -13.28 12.89 1.14
C MET A 23 -14.22 13.43 2.22
N ARG A 24 -15.08 12.60 2.80
CA ARG A 24 -15.98 13.00 3.90
C ARG A 24 -15.20 13.43 5.15
N VAL A 25 -14.14 12.71 5.50
CA VAL A 25 -13.25 13.08 6.60
C VAL A 25 -12.52 14.37 6.28
N LEU A 26 -11.87 14.47 5.11
CA LEU A 26 -11.05 15.63 4.75
C LEU A 26 -11.84 16.94 4.61
N LYS A 27 -13.14 16.87 4.35
CA LYS A 27 -14.06 18.01 4.34
C LYS A 27 -14.40 18.55 5.74
N GLN A 28 -14.16 17.79 6.80
CA GLN A 28 -14.39 18.28 8.16
C GLN A 28 -13.43 19.44 8.49
N PRO A 29 -13.87 20.42 9.29
CA PRO A 29 -13.04 21.55 9.68
C PRO A 29 -11.82 21.05 10.47
N GLN A 30 -10.67 21.63 10.15
CA GLN A 30 -9.48 21.55 11.01
C GLN A 30 -9.62 22.69 12.01
N GLY A 31 -9.38 22.44 13.30
CA GLY A 31 -9.69 23.33 14.42
C GLY A 31 -9.00 24.70 14.40
N ASN A 32 -8.68 25.23 15.58
CA ASN A 32 -7.97 26.50 15.69
C ASN A 32 -6.53 26.41 15.12
N ASP A 33 -5.87 27.55 15.00
CA ASP A 33 -4.53 27.62 14.39
C ASP A 33 -3.49 26.76 15.15
N GLU A 34 -3.59 26.68 16.47
CA GLU A 34 -2.73 25.81 17.29
C GLU A 34 -2.85 24.32 16.90
N VAL A 35 -4.07 23.79 16.74
CA VAL A 35 -4.30 22.40 16.31
C VAL A 35 -3.77 22.18 14.88
N ARG A 36 -3.87 23.18 14.01
CA ARG A 36 -3.37 23.11 12.63
C ARG A 36 -1.84 23.06 12.59
N ASP A 37 -1.18 23.85 13.42
CA ASP A 37 0.28 23.89 13.52
C ASP A 37 0.84 22.56 14.06
N ILE A 38 0.21 22.00 15.10
CA ILE A 38 0.57 20.66 15.62
C ILE A 38 0.37 19.60 14.52
N GLY A 39 -0.74 19.67 13.79
CA GLY A 39 -1.01 18.76 12.67
C GLY A 39 0.06 18.84 11.57
N ALA A 40 0.54 20.04 11.25
CA ALA A 40 1.60 20.25 10.27
C ALA A 40 2.93 19.60 10.71
N LEU A 41 3.31 19.76 11.98
CA LEU A 41 4.51 19.12 12.54
C LEU A 41 4.42 17.58 12.48
N ILE A 42 3.25 17.01 12.77
CA ILE A 42 3.02 15.57 12.67
C ILE A 42 3.12 15.12 11.21
N GLN A 43 2.52 15.86 10.28
CA GLN A 43 2.57 15.56 8.85
C GLN A 43 4.00 15.62 8.29
N GLU A 44 4.79 16.61 8.72
CA GLU A 44 6.19 16.71 8.35
C GLU A 44 6.97 15.51 8.86
N GLY A 45 6.87 15.21 10.16
CA GLY A 45 7.55 14.06 10.78
C GLY A 45 7.17 12.72 10.14
N SER A 46 5.87 12.49 9.89
CA SER A 46 5.40 11.26 9.26
C SER A 46 5.92 11.12 7.83
N SER A 47 5.97 12.22 7.08
CA SER A 47 6.49 12.21 5.70
C SER A 47 7.99 11.95 5.65
N ALA A 48 8.76 12.49 6.61
CA ALA A 48 10.18 12.22 6.74
C ALA A 48 10.46 10.75 7.10
N PHE A 49 9.69 10.19 8.04
CA PHE A 49 9.75 8.78 8.42
C PHE A 49 9.46 7.87 7.23
N LEU A 50 8.33 8.06 6.54
CA LEU A 50 7.95 7.26 5.38
C LEU A 50 9.00 7.29 4.27
N ARG A 51 9.54 8.47 3.96
CA ARG A 51 10.59 8.58 2.95
C ARG A 51 11.81 7.74 3.32
N LYS A 52 12.22 7.76 4.59
CA LYS A 52 13.37 6.98 5.05
C LYS A 52 13.09 5.48 5.02
N GLU A 53 11.94 5.07 5.53
CA GLU A 53 11.49 3.66 5.54
C GLU A 53 11.40 3.11 4.11
N TYR A 54 10.73 3.82 3.21
CA TYR A 54 10.51 3.36 1.84
C TYR A 54 11.79 3.35 1.03
N SER A 55 12.73 4.24 1.31
CA SER A 55 14.06 4.21 0.70
C SER A 55 14.83 2.94 1.08
N ILE A 56 14.72 2.49 2.33
CA ILE A 56 15.35 1.24 2.80
C ILE A 56 14.61 0.03 2.21
N LEU A 57 13.27 0.05 2.26
CA LEU A 57 12.44 -1.04 1.72
C LEU A 57 12.64 -1.21 0.21
N ALA A 58 12.82 -0.15 -0.56
CA ALA A 58 13.07 -0.24 -2.00
C ALA A 58 14.33 -1.05 -2.32
N LEU A 59 15.40 -0.88 -1.53
CA LEU A 59 16.62 -1.67 -1.66
C LEU A 59 16.36 -3.15 -1.35
N PHE A 60 15.60 -3.43 -0.29
CA PHE A 60 15.22 -4.80 0.07
C PHE A 60 14.37 -5.46 -1.02
N VAL A 61 13.36 -4.77 -1.55
CA VAL A 61 12.52 -5.24 -2.65
C VAL A 61 13.36 -5.53 -3.89
N LEU A 62 14.33 -4.67 -4.22
CA LEU A 62 15.23 -4.92 -5.35
C LEU A 62 16.10 -6.17 -5.11
N ALA A 63 16.62 -6.35 -3.90
CA ALA A 63 17.42 -7.54 -3.56
C ALA A 63 16.58 -8.83 -3.71
N ILE A 64 15.34 -8.84 -3.20
CA ILE A 64 14.44 -9.99 -3.34
C ILE A 64 14.04 -10.19 -4.80
N PHE A 65 13.79 -9.13 -5.57
CA PHE A 65 13.52 -9.25 -7.01
C PHE A 65 14.66 -9.99 -7.74
N VAL A 66 15.92 -9.63 -7.46
CA VAL A 66 17.08 -10.32 -8.05
C VAL A 66 17.13 -11.77 -7.59
N VAL A 67 16.93 -12.04 -6.30
CA VAL A 67 16.93 -13.41 -5.77
C VAL A 67 15.83 -14.26 -6.43
N LEU A 68 14.62 -13.74 -6.56
CA LEU A 68 13.50 -14.46 -7.20
C LEU A 68 13.78 -14.70 -8.69
N ALA A 69 14.27 -13.69 -9.42
CA ALA A 69 14.59 -13.84 -10.83
C ALA A 69 15.68 -14.90 -11.04
N VAL A 70 16.76 -14.87 -10.25
CA VAL A 70 17.92 -15.74 -10.41
C VAL A 70 17.64 -17.18 -9.97
N PHE A 71 16.99 -17.36 -8.81
CA PHE A 71 16.81 -18.69 -8.21
C PHE A 71 15.53 -19.38 -8.66
N ILE A 72 14.45 -18.63 -8.90
CA ILE A 72 13.15 -19.20 -9.29
C ILE A 72 12.98 -19.13 -10.81
N ASP A 73 12.98 -17.93 -11.39
CA ASP A 73 12.62 -17.77 -12.80
C ASP A 73 13.71 -18.35 -13.75
N TYR A 74 14.98 -18.08 -13.49
CA TYR A 74 16.11 -18.63 -14.26
C TYR A 74 16.57 -20.03 -13.80
N ASN A 75 15.99 -20.56 -12.71
CA ASN A 75 16.28 -21.87 -12.13
C ASN A 75 17.77 -22.29 -12.19
N ILE A 76 18.69 -21.42 -11.75
CA ILE A 76 20.15 -21.67 -11.85
C ILE A 76 20.58 -22.95 -11.13
N LEU A 77 19.85 -23.36 -10.09
CA LEU A 77 20.16 -24.55 -9.31
C LEU A 77 19.75 -25.85 -10.00
N LYS A 78 19.11 -25.80 -11.18
CA LYS A 78 18.61 -26.97 -11.93
C LYS A 78 17.81 -27.90 -11.01
N ASN A 79 16.93 -27.33 -10.21
CA ASN A 79 16.16 -28.09 -9.23
C ASN A 79 14.94 -28.72 -9.92
N ASP A 80 14.84 -30.05 -9.85
CA ASP A 80 13.74 -30.82 -10.44
C ASP A 80 12.37 -30.50 -9.81
N THR A 81 12.35 -30.03 -8.56
CA THR A 81 11.12 -29.59 -7.89
C THR A 81 10.59 -28.27 -8.48
N ILE A 82 11.48 -27.39 -8.96
CA ILE A 82 11.06 -26.15 -9.63
C ILE A 82 10.56 -26.46 -11.04
N ASN A 83 11.18 -27.43 -11.72
CA ASN A 83 10.74 -27.88 -13.03
C ASN A 83 9.33 -28.52 -12.99
N SER A 84 9.00 -29.29 -11.95
CA SER A 84 7.66 -29.85 -11.79
C SER A 84 6.59 -28.81 -11.43
N LEU A 85 6.95 -27.73 -10.72
CA LEU A 85 6.08 -26.57 -10.49
C LEU A 85 5.83 -25.75 -11.76
N ALA A 86 6.78 -25.77 -12.70
CA ALA A 86 6.64 -25.14 -14.01
C ALA A 86 5.66 -25.89 -14.91
N GLU A 87 5.68 -27.23 -14.88
CA GLU A 87 4.71 -28.07 -15.61
C GLU A 87 3.26 -27.86 -15.12
N GLY A 88 3.07 -27.51 -13.84
CA GLY A 88 1.77 -27.17 -13.26
C GLY A 88 1.25 -25.76 -13.59
N GLY A 89 2.00 -24.96 -14.36
CA GLY A 89 1.64 -23.58 -14.73
C GLY A 89 1.77 -22.55 -13.60
N ALA A 90 2.31 -22.93 -12.44
CA ALA A 90 2.49 -22.04 -11.30
C ALA A 90 3.75 -21.16 -11.41
N VAL A 91 4.77 -21.63 -12.13
CA VAL A 91 6.05 -20.90 -12.35
C VAL A 91 6.45 -21.07 -13.82
N THR A 92 6.16 -20.10 -14.67
CA THR A 92 6.56 -20.16 -16.09
C THR A 92 8.02 -19.78 -16.24
N SER A 93 8.89 -20.75 -16.57
CA SER A 93 10.35 -20.56 -16.73
C SER A 93 10.77 -19.73 -17.96
N ASP A 94 9.80 -19.32 -18.79
CA ASP A 94 10.04 -18.57 -20.03
C ASP A 94 10.38 -17.08 -19.79
N GLY A 95 10.31 -16.59 -18.55
CA GLY A 95 10.67 -15.22 -18.20
C GLY A 95 10.53 -14.91 -16.70
N PRO A 96 10.98 -13.73 -16.24
CA PRO A 96 10.98 -13.34 -14.83
C PRO A 96 9.59 -12.97 -14.29
N TRP A 97 8.55 -13.77 -14.60
CA TRP A 97 7.15 -13.45 -14.29
C TRP A 97 6.88 -13.41 -12.79
N THR A 98 7.50 -14.31 -12.02
CA THR A 98 7.36 -14.34 -10.56
C THR A 98 7.95 -13.08 -9.94
N ALA A 99 9.17 -12.71 -10.35
CA ALA A 99 9.84 -11.51 -9.87
C ALA A 99 9.08 -10.22 -10.26
N ILE A 100 8.52 -10.16 -11.47
CA ILE A 100 7.69 -9.02 -11.92
C ILE A 100 6.40 -8.91 -11.08
N ALA A 101 5.69 -10.03 -10.87
CA ALA A 101 4.48 -10.04 -10.05
C ALA A 101 4.75 -9.58 -8.61
N TYR A 102 5.88 -10.00 -8.04
CA TYR A 102 6.36 -9.55 -6.73
C TYR A 102 6.55 -8.02 -6.68
N VAL A 103 7.23 -7.42 -7.67
CA VAL A 103 7.46 -5.97 -7.70
C VAL A 103 6.15 -5.19 -7.87
N ILE A 104 5.23 -5.67 -8.73
CA ILE A 104 3.91 -5.06 -8.89
C ILE A 104 3.15 -5.08 -7.55
N GLY A 105 3.16 -6.21 -6.85
CA GLY A 105 2.56 -6.34 -5.52
C GLY A 105 3.21 -5.42 -4.48
N ALA A 106 4.54 -5.32 -4.48
CA ALA A 106 5.29 -4.45 -3.58
C ALA A 106 4.96 -2.97 -3.81
N ILE A 107 4.85 -2.53 -5.06
CA ILE A 107 4.41 -1.16 -5.41
C ILE A 107 2.98 -0.92 -4.90
N GLY A 108 2.06 -1.86 -5.13
CA GLY A 108 0.69 -1.76 -4.63
C GLY A 108 0.62 -1.63 -3.11
N SER A 109 1.41 -2.43 -2.39
CA SER A 109 1.52 -2.39 -0.92
C SER A 109 2.08 -1.05 -0.43
N GLY A 110 3.16 -0.56 -1.05
CA GLY A 110 3.75 0.75 -0.72
C GLY A 110 2.78 1.90 -0.96
N LEU A 111 2.05 1.89 -2.08
CA LEU A 111 1.04 2.92 -2.36
C LEU A 111 -0.09 2.89 -1.31
N ALA A 112 -0.56 1.71 -0.91
CA ALA A 112 -1.59 1.57 0.12
C ALA A 112 -1.11 2.15 1.47
N GLY A 113 0.12 1.85 1.89
CA GLY A 113 0.70 2.39 3.12
C GLY A 113 0.86 3.91 3.07
N PHE A 114 1.39 4.44 1.96
CA PHE A 114 1.58 5.88 1.76
C PHE A 114 0.26 6.66 1.77
N ILE A 115 -0.76 6.17 1.06
CA ILE A 115 -2.08 6.80 1.03
C ILE A 115 -2.75 6.73 2.41
N GLY A 116 -2.70 5.56 3.06
CA GLY A 116 -3.28 5.33 4.37
C GLY A 116 -2.72 6.29 5.42
N MET A 117 -1.40 6.45 5.48
CA MET A 117 -0.78 7.37 6.42
C MET A 117 -1.15 8.83 6.14
N ASN A 118 -1.16 9.26 4.88
CA ASN A 118 -1.56 10.63 4.53
C ASN A 118 -2.99 10.96 4.97
N ILE A 119 -3.92 10.01 4.85
CA ILE A 119 -5.30 10.21 5.29
C ILE A 119 -5.37 10.20 6.82
N ALA A 120 -4.70 9.27 7.50
CA ALA A 120 -4.70 9.18 8.96
C ALA A 120 -4.13 10.44 9.62
N VAL A 121 -2.99 10.93 9.13
CA VAL A 121 -2.32 12.13 9.67
C VAL A 121 -3.11 13.40 9.39
N ARG A 122 -3.89 13.48 8.31
CA ARG A 122 -4.80 14.60 8.08
C ARG A 122 -6.11 14.46 8.85
N GLY A 123 -6.53 13.23 9.13
CA GLY A 123 -7.76 12.93 9.86
C GLY A 123 -7.65 13.22 11.36
N ASN A 124 -6.48 13.05 11.96
CA ASN A 124 -6.29 13.18 13.42
C ASN A 124 -6.73 14.53 14.00
N THR A 125 -6.38 15.66 13.37
CA THR A 125 -6.72 17.01 13.81
C THR A 125 -8.21 17.26 13.68
N ARG A 126 -8.85 16.68 12.66
CA ARG A 126 -10.29 16.78 12.42
C ARG A 126 -11.08 16.00 13.44
N THR A 127 -10.63 14.78 13.78
CA THR A 127 -11.22 13.98 14.87
C THR A 127 -11.06 14.69 16.22
N ALA A 128 -9.87 15.23 16.51
CA ALA A 128 -9.64 16.01 17.74
C ALA A 128 -10.54 17.25 17.83
N THR A 129 -10.73 17.95 16.71
CA THR A 129 -11.64 19.10 16.62
C THR A 129 -13.09 18.69 16.81
N ALA A 130 -13.52 17.59 16.18
CA ALA A 130 -14.88 17.08 16.29
C ALA A 130 -15.22 16.63 17.72
N ALA A 131 -14.24 16.08 18.45
CA ALA A 131 -14.40 15.65 19.85
C ALA A 131 -14.79 16.80 20.79
N GLN A 132 -14.42 18.03 20.48
CA GLN A 132 -14.85 19.21 21.24
C GLN A 132 -16.38 19.43 21.18
N SER A 133 -17.03 18.92 20.13
CA SER A 133 -18.49 19.01 19.94
C SER A 133 -19.26 17.72 20.32
N GLY A 134 -18.57 16.74 20.91
CA GLY A 134 -19.15 15.50 21.42
C GLY A 134 -18.58 14.23 20.80
N LEU A 135 -18.59 13.14 21.57
CA LEU A 135 -17.98 11.85 21.22
C LEU A 135 -18.54 11.26 19.92
N ASN A 136 -19.86 11.26 19.73
CA ASN A 136 -20.51 10.69 18.55
C ASN A 136 -20.14 11.41 17.24
N LYS A 137 -19.65 12.65 17.31
CA LYS A 137 -19.24 13.40 16.13
C LYS A 137 -17.77 13.16 15.76
N ALA A 138 -16.99 12.63 16.70
CA ALA A 138 -15.58 12.29 16.52
C ALA A 138 -15.35 10.85 16.04
N LEU A 139 -16.28 9.95 16.36
CA LEU A 139 -16.33 8.56 15.89
C LEU A 139 -16.79 8.49 14.43
#